data_AF-A0A2Z6A0Z8-F1
#
_entry.id   AF-A0A2Z6A0Z8-F1
#
_cell.length_a   1.000
_cell.length_b   1.000
_cell.length_c   1.000
_cell.angle_alpha   90.00
_cell.angle_beta   90.00
_cell.angle_gamma   90.00
#
_symmetry.space_group_name_H-M   'P 1'
#
loop_
_entity.id
_entity.type
_entity.pdbx_description
1 polymer ?
#
loop_
_entity_poly.entity_id
_entity_poly.type
_entity_poly.pdbx_seq_one_letter_code
_entity_poly.pdbx_strand_id
1 'polypeptide(L)' 'ILTNLDKIEDLTHGWAMPKYDINLVVNPQETKSVTFKADKPGVFWCYCTH' A
#
# COMPACT_ATOMS: atom_id res chain seq x y z
N ILE A 1 -0.43 -5.68 -5.29
CA ILE A 1 -1.84 -5.97 -4.94
C ILE A 1 -1.83 -6.24 -3.45
N LEU A 2 -2.63 -5.51 -2.67
CA LEU A 2 -2.75 -5.68 -1.24
C LEU A 2 -4.22 -5.98 -0.91
N THR A 3 -4.43 -7.05 -0.15
CA THR A 3 -5.72 -7.39 0.45
C THR A 3 -5.58 -7.24 1.95
N ASN A 4 -6.40 -6.40 2.57
CA ASN A 4 -6.47 -6.30 4.02
C ASN A 4 -7.33 -7.44 4.57
N LEU A 5 -6.71 -8.38 5.27
CA LEU A 5 -7.38 -9.57 5.82
C LEU A 5 -7.91 -9.38 7.24
N ASP A 6 -7.73 -8.20 7.84
CA ASP A 6 -8.26 -7.92 9.16
C ASP A 6 -9.79 -7.96 9.17
N LYS A 7 -10.32 -8.44 10.29
CA LYS A 7 -11.76 -8.61 10.54
C LYS A 7 -12.31 -7.61 11.55
N ILE A 8 -11.46 -6.68 12.00
CA ILE A 8 -11.81 -5.64 12.95
C ILE A 8 -12.20 -4.41 12.14
N GLU A 9 -13.37 -3.86 12.44
CA GLU A 9 -13.85 -2.62 11.85
C GLU A 9 -12.85 -1.48 12.09
N ASP A 10 -12.69 -0.60 11.09
CA ASP A 10 -11.75 0.53 11.11
C ASP A 10 -10.27 0.20 11.34
N LEU A 11 -9.87 -1.08 11.26
CA LEU A 11 -8.46 -1.48 11.25
C LEU A 11 -7.86 -1.31 9.85
N THR A 12 -7.75 -0.04 9.48
CA THR A 12 -7.30 0.40 8.16
C THR A 12 -5.80 0.27 8.03
N HIS A 13 -5.35 -0.30 6.92
CA HIS A 13 -3.95 -0.28 6.53
C HIS A 13 -3.73 0.72 5.41
N GLY A 14 -2.47 1.11 5.23
CA GLY A 14 -2.03 1.78 4.03
C GLY A 14 -0.89 1.05 3.35
N TRP A 15 -0.58 1.46 2.12
CA TRP A 15 0.64 1.04 1.43
C TRP A 15 1.22 2.22 0.70
N ALA A 16 2.39 2.68 1.14
CA ALA A 16 3.08 3.79 0.51
C ALA A 16 4.45 3.41 -0.02
N MET A 17 4.84 4.09 -1.12
CA MET A 17 6.18 4.07 -1.68
C MET A 17 6.58 5.51 -2.07
N PRO A 18 7.20 6.28 -1.15
CA PRO A 18 7.32 7.74 -1.29
C PRO A 18 8.07 8.21 -2.55
N LYS A 19 9.15 7.52 -2.93
CA LYS A 19 9.96 7.92 -4.11
C LYS A 19 9.22 7.77 -5.45
N TYR A 20 8.09 7.05 -5.43
CA TYR A 20 7.21 6.85 -6.59
C TYR A 20 5.86 7.56 -6.43
N ASP A 21 5.67 8.33 -5.36
CA ASP A 21 4.42 9.04 -5.02
C ASP A 21 3.19 8.11 -5.04
N ILE A 22 3.35 6.94 -4.44
CA ILE A 22 2.26 5.97 -4.32
C ILE A 22 1.81 5.92 -2.87
N ASN A 23 0.51 6.07 -2.66
CA ASN A 23 -0.15 5.85 -1.37
C ASN A 23 -1.54 5.25 -1.60
N LEU A 24 -1.76 4.06 -1.03
CA LEU A 24 -3.05 3.38 -1.03
C LEU A 24 -3.60 3.33 0.40
N VAL A 25 -4.90 3.54 0.56
CA VAL A 25 -5.66 3.24 1.79
C VAL A 25 -6.45 1.96 1.55
N VAL A 26 -6.34 0.96 2.41
CA VAL A 26 -7.00 -0.35 2.25
C VAL A 26 -7.75 -0.70 3.53
N ASN A 27 -9.07 -0.50 3.51
CA ASN A 27 -9.93 -0.81 4.65
C ASN A 27 -10.05 -2.33 4.85
N PRO A 28 -10.50 -2.82 6.03
CA PRO A 28 -10.73 -4.24 6.28
C PRO A 28 -11.52 -4.92 5.15
N GLN A 29 -11.07 -6.09 4.71
CA GLN A 29 -11.63 -6.89 3.60
C GLN A 29 -11.51 -6.26 2.20
N GLU A 30 -10.96 -5.05 2.04
CA GLU A 30 -10.71 -4.48 0.72
C GLU A 30 -9.47 -5.09 0.05
N THR A 31 -9.50 -5.15 -1.29
CA THR A 31 -8.31 -5.40 -2.12
C THR A 31 -8.06 -4.19 -3.01
N LYS A 32 -6.84 -3.66 -3.00
CA LYS A 32 -6.42 -2.58 -3.91
C LYS A 32 -5.11 -2.89 -4.60
N SER A 33 -4.93 -2.29 -5.76
CA SER A 33 -3.75 -2.47 -6.58
C SER A 33 -3.40 -1.19 -7.32
N VAL A 34 -2.10 -1.01 -7.55
CA VAL A 34 -1.52 0.05 -8.35
C VAL A 34 -0.43 -0.56 -9.21
N THR A 35 -0.33 -0.09 -10.44
CA THR A 35 0.73 -0.47 -11.38
C THR A 35 1.61 0.75 -11.61
N PHE A 36 2.92 0.57 -11.50
CA PHE A 36 3.89 1.62 -11.76
C PHE A 36 5.15 1.00 -12.38
N LYS A 37 5.99 1.85 -12.97
CA LYS A 37 7.29 1.43 -13.53
C LYS A 37 8.39 1.77 -12.53
N ALA A 38 9.14 0.76 -12.11
CA ALA A 38 10.40 0.95 -11.37
C ALA A 38 11.51 1.36 -12.34
N ASP A 39 11.56 2.65 -12.67
CA ASP A 39 12.46 3.25 -13.67
C ASP A 39 13.87 3.60 -13.15
N LYS A 40 14.12 3.47 -11.84
CA LYS A 40 15.37 3.89 -11.18
C LYS A 40 15.98 2.73 -10.39
N PRO A 41 17.30 2.50 -10.48
CA PRO A 41 17.98 1.52 -9.63
C PRO A 41 18.09 2.00 -8.19
N GLY A 42 18.21 1.07 -7.25
CA GLY A 42 18.46 1.34 -5.84
C GLY A 42 17.45 0.67 -4.91
N VAL A 43 17.51 1.04 -3.63
CA VAL A 43 16.60 0.53 -2.59
C VAL A 43 15.42 1.48 -2.42
N PHE A 44 14.23 0.90 -2.46
CA PHE A 44 12.94 1.59 -2.30
C PHE A 44 12.12 0.86 -1.25
N TRP A 45 11.83 1.57 -0.16
CA TRP A 45 11.01 1.04 0.92
C TRP A 45 9.53 1.20 0.60
N CYS A 46 8.74 0.23 1.02
CA CYS A 46 7.30 0.38 1.22
C CYS A 46 6.97 0.16 2.68
N TYR A 47 5.91 0.80 3.16
CA TYR A 47 5.48 0.72 4.56
C TYR A 47 3.98 1.00 4.70
N CYS A 48 3.43 0.59 5.85
CA CYS A 48 2.06 0.91 6.22
C CYS A 48 1.98 2.35 6.74
N THR A 49 1.07 3.16 6.19
CA THR A 49 0.90 4.57 6.57
C THR A 49 -0.08 4.80 7.71
N HIS A 50 -0.76 3.74 8.16
CA HIS A 50 -1.76 3.76 9.23
C HIS A 50 -1.39 2.74 10.31
#